data_AF-A0AAV5HNN9-F1
#
_entry.id   AF-A0AAV5HNN9-F1
#
_cell.length_a   1.000
_cell.length_b   1.000
_cell.length_c   1.000
_cell.angle_alpha   90.00
_cell.angle_beta   90.00
_cell.angle_gamma   90.00
#
_symmetry.space_group_name_H-M   'P 1'
#
loop_
_entity.id
_entity.type
_entity.pdbx_description
1 polymer ?
#
loop_
_entity_poly.entity_id
_entity_poly.type
_entity_poly.pdbx_seq_one_letter_code
_entity_poly.pdbx_strand_id
1 'polypeptide(L)'
;MYVTRPLSLYRKFPSALASSPPEGPNSGLLVIQDEEAEETCCFGTCTSNEVTSLPFPQNKKLVVRYSSGAGQHPSVSRDGVVFIPVLDQPLSSNRYYAIKPRGRHKGEAFTSSTKEDGVTCCYCFFACDVESEEPDHHDIYQQFEICPRQWGGFHAKSVASDGFPPSFLRRKGWTVQTSIPRNFILDEAPGLDTDLRARLPEFNFSLRGSNTSSGKDNSRVWDAWLRGCAT
;
A
#
# COMPACT_ATOMS: atom_id res chain seq x y z
N MET A 1 14.12 -1.40 -3.76
CA MET A 1 14.21 0.07 -3.53
C MET A 1 12.90 0.69 -3.93
N TYR A 2 12.33 1.61 -3.14
CA TYR A 2 11.11 2.32 -3.51
C TYR A 2 11.42 3.62 -4.24
N VAL A 3 10.61 3.92 -5.25
CA VAL A 3 10.56 5.21 -5.94
C VAL A 3 9.19 5.80 -5.74
N THR A 4 9.11 7.10 -5.53
CA THR A 4 7.82 7.78 -5.38
C THR A 4 7.47 8.53 -6.66
N ARG A 5 6.17 8.58 -6.97
CA ARG A 5 5.64 9.41 -8.06
C ARG A 5 4.39 10.16 -7.57
N PRO A 6 4.13 11.38 -8.07
CA PRO A 6 2.92 12.12 -7.72
C PRO A 6 1.68 11.44 -8.30
N LEU A 7 0.57 11.52 -7.58
CA LEU A 7 -0.72 10.96 -7.99
C LEU A 7 -1.28 11.68 -9.22
N SER A 8 -1.04 12.99 -9.34
CA SER A 8 -1.45 13.80 -10.49
C SER A 8 -0.90 13.27 -11.82
N LEU A 9 0.32 12.72 -11.83
CA LEU A 9 0.93 12.10 -13.00
C LEU A 9 0.07 10.96 -13.55
N TYR A 10 -0.42 10.07 -12.67
CA TYR A 10 -1.24 8.94 -13.10
C TYR A 10 -2.65 9.35 -13.51
N ARG A 11 -3.18 10.43 -12.94
CA ARG A 11 -4.47 11.01 -13.36
C ARG A 11 -4.40 11.59 -14.77
N LYS A 12 -3.30 12.29 -15.08
CA LYS A 12 -3.04 12.85 -16.42
C LYS A 12 -2.70 11.78 -17.46
N PHE A 13 -1.92 10.78 -17.04
CA PHE A 13 -1.41 9.72 -17.91
C PHE A 13 -1.74 8.33 -17.34
N PRO A 14 -2.97 7.84 -17.50
CA PRO A 14 -3.37 6.53 -16.97
C PRO A 14 -2.52 5.36 -17.51
N SER A 15 -1.97 5.49 -18.72
CA SER A 15 -1.05 4.51 -19.30
C SER A 15 0.23 4.32 -18.48
N ALA A 16 0.65 5.33 -17.70
CA ALA A 16 1.82 5.23 -16.84
C ALA A 16 1.64 4.21 -15.69
N LEU A 17 0.39 3.87 -15.33
CA LEU A 17 0.12 2.82 -14.32
C LEU A 17 0.60 1.44 -14.76
N ALA A 18 0.68 1.19 -16.07
CA ALA A 18 1.16 -0.07 -16.63
C ALA A 18 2.69 -0.12 -16.79
N SER A 19 3.39 0.97 -16.48
CA SER A 19 4.85 1.01 -16.55
C SER A 19 5.47 0.04 -15.54
N SER A 20 6.55 -0.63 -15.95
CA SER A 20 7.31 -1.49 -15.05
C SER A 20 7.91 -0.67 -13.90
N PRO A 21 8.03 -1.26 -12.70
CA PRO A 21 8.74 -0.65 -11.59
C PRO A 21 10.19 -0.25 -11.94
N PRO A 22 10.83 0.59 -11.11
CA PRO A 22 12.22 1.01 -11.27
C PRO A 22 13.19 -0.16 -11.43
N GLU A 23 14.33 0.06 -12.08
CA GLU A 23 15.31 -1.01 -12.30
C GLU A 23 15.85 -1.62 -10.99
N GLY A 24 15.92 -2.95 -10.97
CA GLY A 24 16.50 -3.75 -9.89
C GLY A 24 15.48 -4.69 -9.22
N PRO A 25 15.92 -5.83 -8.67
CA PRO A 25 15.03 -6.76 -7.96
C PRO A 25 14.46 -6.12 -6.70
N ASN A 26 13.25 -6.54 -6.30
CA ASN A 26 12.56 -6.02 -5.11
C ASN A 26 12.43 -4.49 -5.15
N SER A 27 12.13 -3.94 -6.33
CA SER A 27 11.84 -2.52 -6.53
C SER A 27 10.35 -2.27 -6.45
N GLY A 28 9.96 -1.06 -6.06
CA GLY A 28 8.56 -0.73 -5.89
C GLY A 28 8.26 0.72 -6.18
N LEU A 29 6.99 1.01 -6.42
CA LEU A 29 6.46 2.35 -6.61
C LEU A 29 5.60 2.73 -5.41
N LEU A 30 5.81 3.93 -4.89
CA LEU A 30 4.92 4.59 -3.94
C LEU A 30 4.30 5.80 -4.64
N VAL A 31 3.08 6.13 -4.24
CA VAL A 31 2.30 7.22 -4.79
C VAL A 31 2.13 8.29 -3.73
N ILE A 32 2.48 9.52 -4.08
CA ILE A 32 2.34 10.68 -3.21
C ILE A 32 1.14 11.47 -3.70
N GLN A 33 0.18 11.74 -2.82
CA GLN A 33 -0.87 12.72 -3.10
C GLN A 33 -0.25 14.11 -3.02
N ASP A 34 -0.03 14.71 -4.18
CA ASP A 34 0.45 16.07 -4.40
C ASP A 34 -0.71 17.07 -4.48
N GLU A 35 -0.40 18.37 -4.41
CA GLU A 35 -1.39 19.46 -4.38
C GLU A 35 -2.33 19.44 -5.59
N GLU A 36 -1.83 19.09 -6.78
CA GLU A 36 -2.63 19.03 -8.00
C GLU A 36 -3.64 17.86 -7.98
N ALA A 37 -3.37 16.82 -7.21
CA ALA A 37 -4.27 15.69 -7.03
C ALA A 37 -5.23 15.86 -5.84
N GLU A 38 -5.18 16.97 -5.10
CA GLU A 38 -6.14 17.21 -4.03
C GLU A 38 -7.53 17.51 -4.59
N GLU A 39 -8.48 16.64 -4.27
CA GLU A 39 -9.88 16.85 -4.63
C GLU A 39 -10.52 17.83 -3.66
N THR A 40 -11.32 18.74 -4.17
CA THR A 40 -12.11 19.66 -3.35
C THR A 40 -13.56 19.22 -3.31
N CYS A 41 -14.21 19.46 -2.17
CA CYS A 41 -15.64 19.30 -1.98
C CYS A 41 -16.26 20.65 -1.56
N CYS A 42 -17.57 20.69 -1.29
CA CYS A 42 -18.28 21.90 -0.86
C CYS A 42 -18.02 23.12 -1.76
N PHE A 43 -18.15 22.95 -3.09
CA PHE A 43 -17.92 24.02 -4.08
C PHE A 43 -16.50 24.63 -4.03
N GLY A 44 -15.49 23.83 -3.72
CA GLY A 44 -14.08 24.27 -3.71
C GLY A 44 -13.58 24.82 -2.38
N THR A 45 -14.41 24.79 -1.33
CA THR A 45 -14.07 25.39 -0.02
C THR A 45 -13.43 24.43 0.97
N CYS A 46 -13.60 23.12 0.75
CA CYS A 46 -13.08 22.08 1.62
C CYS A 46 -12.28 21.07 0.79
N THR A 47 -11.26 20.47 1.36
CA THR A 47 -10.59 19.31 0.76
C THR A 47 -11.41 18.04 1.02
N SER A 48 -11.58 17.24 -0.03
CA SER A 48 -12.18 15.92 0.09
C SER A 48 -11.19 14.97 0.73
N ASN A 49 -11.65 14.25 1.75
CA ASN A 49 -10.89 13.21 2.42
C ASN A 49 -11.25 11.81 1.89
N GLU A 50 -12.00 11.70 0.79
CA GLU A 50 -12.42 10.41 0.24
C GLU A 50 -11.53 10.01 -0.92
N VAL A 51 -11.08 8.75 -0.94
CA VAL A 51 -10.33 8.19 -2.07
C VAL A 51 -11.27 7.30 -2.87
N THR A 52 -11.57 7.74 -4.09
CA THR A 52 -12.57 7.13 -4.98
C THR A 52 -11.94 6.28 -6.08
N SER A 53 -10.62 6.40 -6.30
CA SER A 53 -9.88 5.75 -7.37
C SER A 53 -8.53 5.21 -6.89
N LEU A 54 -8.00 4.24 -7.63
CA LEU A 54 -6.65 3.71 -7.45
C LEU A 54 -5.67 4.51 -8.34
N PRO A 55 -4.37 4.56 -7.99
CA PRO A 55 -3.72 3.93 -6.84
C PRO A 55 -3.94 4.69 -5.51
N PHE A 56 -3.82 3.98 -4.39
CA PHE A 56 -3.91 4.63 -3.07
C PHE A 56 -2.63 5.43 -2.75
N PRO A 57 -2.73 6.61 -2.12
CA PRO A 57 -1.56 7.39 -1.73
C PRO A 57 -0.90 6.86 -0.45
N GLN A 58 0.43 6.91 -0.41
CA GLN A 58 1.27 6.44 0.69
C GLN A 58 1.77 7.55 1.63
N ASN A 59 1.55 8.82 1.27
CA ASN A 59 1.85 9.98 2.13
C ASN A 59 0.65 10.41 3.01
N LYS A 60 -0.48 9.70 2.95
CA LYS A 60 -1.67 9.99 3.76
C LYS A 60 -2.01 8.79 4.63
N LYS A 61 -2.64 9.04 5.77
CA LYS A 61 -3.19 7.98 6.62
C LYS A 61 -4.52 7.50 6.04
N LEU A 62 -4.62 6.21 5.77
CA LEU A 62 -5.83 5.60 5.21
C LEU A 62 -6.66 4.90 6.28
N VAL A 63 -7.96 5.07 6.19
CA VAL A 63 -8.96 4.40 7.01
C VAL A 63 -9.99 3.76 6.10
N VAL A 64 -10.06 2.43 6.10
CA VAL A 64 -11.13 1.68 5.46
C VAL A 64 -12.39 1.83 6.30
N ARG A 65 -13.47 2.26 5.66
CA ARG A 65 -14.77 2.48 6.30
C ARG A 65 -15.82 1.62 5.65
N TYR A 66 -16.61 0.94 6.47
CA TYR A 66 -17.76 0.17 6.01
C TYR A 66 -18.95 0.45 6.89
N SER A 67 -20.10 0.72 6.26
CA SER A 67 -21.37 0.94 6.96
C SER A 67 -22.28 -0.26 6.72
N SER A 68 -22.68 -0.95 7.79
CA SER A 68 -23.67 -2.03 7.75
C SER A 68 -24.96 -1.65 8.47
N GLY A 69 -26.08 -2.16 7.97
CA GLY A 69 -27.42 -1.98 8.54
C GLY A 69 -28.31 -1.08 7.68
N ALA A 70 -29.57 -1.49 7.52
CA ALA A 70 -30.64 -0.66 6.96
C ALA A 70 -31.57 -0.25 8.12
N GLY A 71 -31.63 1.04 8.46
CA GLY A 71 -32.44 1.54 9.58
C GLY A 71 -31.86 2.78 10.26
N GLN A 72 -32.36 3.10 11.46
CA GLN A 72 -32.04 4.36 12.18
C GLN A 72 -30.64 4.42 12.80
N HIS A 73 -29.95 3.28 12.95
CA HIS A 73 -28.61 3.20 13.56
C HIS A 73 -27.66 2.34 12.73
N PRO A 74 -27.11 2.86 11.62
CA PRO A 74 -26.09 2.14 10.86
C PRO A 74 -24.82 1.98 11.71
N SER A 75 -24.31 0.75 11.80
CA SER A 75 -23.01 0.47 12.42
C SER A 75 -21.91 0.80 11.41
N VAL A 76 -20.90 1.57 11.82
CA VAL A 76 -19.77 1.94 10.97
C VAL A 76 -18.49 1.34 11.53
N SER A 77 -17.84 0.45 10.78
CA SER A 77 -16.48 0.00 11.09
C SER A 77 -15.45 0.94 10.48
N ARG A 78 -14.31 1.09 11.17
CA ARG A 78 -13.18 1.94 10.78
C ARG A 78 -11.88 1.21 11.06
N ASP A 79 -11.21 0.81 9.99
CA ASP A 79 -10.02 -0.01 10.05
C ASP A 79 -8.86 0.80 9.46
N GLY A 80 -7.89 1.16 10.32
CA GLY A 80 -6.69 1.87 9.88
C GLY A 80 -5.78 0.89 9.17
N VAL A 81 -5.34 1.23 7.96
CA VAL A 81 -4.50 0.36 7.13
C VAL A 81 -3.51 1.20 6.35
N VAL A 82 -2.37 0.61 6.07
CA VAL A 82 -1.38 1.18 5.17
C VAL A 82 -1.23 0.25 3.98
N PHE A 83 -1.62 0.72 2.80
CA PHE A 83 -1.52 -0.04 1.57
C PHE A 83 -0.18 0.24 0.89
N ILE A 84 0.63 -0.80 0.70
CA ILE A 84 1.92 -0.71 0.03
C ILE A 84 1.82 -1.51 -1.28
N PRO A 85 2.02 -0.88 -2.46
CA PRO A 85 2.05 -1.62 -3.72
C PRO A 85 3.07 -2.76 -3.68
N VAL A 86 2.68 -3.91 -4.24
CA VAL A 86 3.53 -5.10 -4.31
C VAL A 86 4.79 -4.80 -5.14
N LEU A 87 5.93 -5.31 -4.68
CA LEU A 87 7.22 -5.16 -5.35
C LEU A 87 7.20 -5.84 -6.73
N ASP A 88 8.02 -5.33 -7.65
CA ASP A 88 8.21 -5.88 -9.00
C ASP A 88 6.90 -6.01 -9.82
N GLN A 89 5.84 -5.30 -9.43
CA GLN A 89 4.55 -5.24 -10.12
C GLN A 89 4.18 -3.81 -10.52
N PRO A 90 3.57 -3.60 -11.71
CA PRO A 90 3.05 -2.30 -12.09
C PRO A 90 1.88 -1.90 -11.19
N LEU A 91 1.63 -0.61 -11.02
CA LEU A 91 0.50 -0.11 -10.21
C LEU A 91 -0.86 -0.52 -10.78
N SER A 92 -0.95 -0.76 -12.10
CA SER A 92 -2.15 -1.27 -12.77
C SER A 92 -2.56 -2.67 -12.30
N SER A 93 -1.65 -3.43 -11.66
CA SER A 93 -1.99 -4.71 -11.03
C SER A 93 -2.95 -4.55 -9.86
N ASN A 94 -3.03 -3.35 -9.26
CA ASN A 94 -3.81 -3.05 -8.06
C ASN A 94 -3.54 -4.01 -6.89
N ARG A 95 -2.32 -4.56 -6.82
CA ARG A 95 -1.90 -5.46 -5.75
C ARG A 95 -1.19 -4.69 -4.64
N TYR A 96 -1.59 -4.94 -3.41
CA TYR A 96 -1.06 -4.27 -2.24
C TYR A 96 -0.82 -5.26 -1.10
N TYR A 97 0.22 -5.00 -0.30
CA TYR A 97 0.28 -5.42 1.08
C TYR A 97 -0.59 -4.49 1.92
N ALA A 98 -1.33 -5.05 2.87
CA ALA A 98 -2.07 -4.28 3.86
C ALA A 98 -1.34 -4.39 5.21
N ILE A 99 -0.87 -3.26 5.74
CA ILE A 99 -0.07 -3.24 6.99
C ILE A 99 -0.84 -2.54 8.11
N LYS A 100 -0.72 -3.04 9.34
CA LYS A 100 -1.29 -2.43 10.54
C LYS A 100 -0.51 -1.17 10.94
N PRO A 101 -1.13 0.03 10.94
CA PRO A 101 -0.43 1.27 11.29
C PRO A 101 -0.22 1.46 12.80
N ARG A 102 -1.01 0.80 13.65
CA ARG A 102 -1.07 1.06 15.10
C ARG A 102 -1.52 -0.16 15.88
N GLY A 103 -1.33 -0.11 17.20
CA GLY A 103 -1.73 -1.15 18.15
C GLY A 103 -0.59 -2.10 18.48
N ARG A 104 -0.92 -3.21 19.16
CA ARG A 104 0.04 -4.25 19.58
C ARG A 104 0.79 -4.85 18.40
N HIS A 105 0.08 -5.05 17.31
CA HIS A 105 0.53 -5.68 16.07
C HIS A 105 0.96 -4.67 15.01
N LYS A 106 1.52 -3.54 15.45
CA LYS A 106 1.92 -2.46 14.54
C LYS A 106 3.06 -2.95 13.64
N GLY A 107 2.94 -2.69 12.34
CA GLY A 107 3.96 -3.05 11.36
C GLY A 107 3.78 -4.45 10.78
N GLU A 108 2.90 -5.26 11.37
CA GLU A 108 2.54 -6.57 10.83
C GLU A 108 1.63 -6.44 9.61
N ALA A 109 1.82 -7.33 8.66
CA ALA A 109 0.99 -7.49 7.48
C ALA A 109 -0.27 -8.28 7.83
N PHE A 110 -1.40 -7.85 7.26
CA PHE A 110 -2.60 -8.66 7.30
C PHE A 110 -2.44 -9.86 6.35
N THR A 111 -2.94 -11.01 6.79
CA THR A 111 -2.83 -12.27 6.05
C THR A 111 -4.22 -12.80 5.70
N SER A 112 -4.35 -13.37 4.51
CA SER A 112 -5.53 -14.13 4.12
C SER A 112 -5.64 -15.41 4.95
N SER A 113 -6.85 -15.75 5.38
CA SER A 113 -7.13 -17.06 5.95
C SER A 113 -7.36 -18.11 4.87
N THR A 114 -7.27 -19.37 5.24
CA THR A 114 -7.51 -20.53 4.37
C THR A 114 -8.85 -21.19 4.73
N LYS A 115 -9.18 -22.33 4.10
CA LYS A 115 -10.40 -23.06 4.45
C LYS A 115 -10.29 -23.71 5.83
N GLU A 116 -9.08 -24.09 6.20
CA GLU A 116 -8.70 -24.75 7.44
C GLU A 116 -8.92 -23.84 8.66
N ASP A 117 -8.80 -22.53 8.47
CA ASP A 117 -9.04 -21.52 9.50
C ASP A 117 -10.52 -21.20 9.69
N GLY A 118 -11.36 -21.57 8.73
CA GLY A 118 -12.78 -21.23 8.72
C GLY A 118 -13.63 -22.19 9.56
N VAL A 119 -14.81 -21.70 9.95
CA VAL A 119 -15.80 -22.48 10.69
C VAL A 119 -16.98 -22.78 9.79
N THR A 120 -17.44 -24.03 9.80
CA THR A 120 -18.69 -24.42 9.13
C THR A 120 -19.82 -24.46 10.15
N CYS A 121 -20.90 -23.72 9.90
CA CYS A 121 -22.08 -23.70 10.75
C CYS A 121 -23.36 -23.54 9.89
N CYS A 122 -24.44 -24.24 10.25
CA CYS A 122 -25.73 -24.16 9.54
C CYS A 122 -25.63 -24.34 8.00
N TYR A 123 -24.81 -25.28 7.53
CA TYR A 123 -24.51 -25.51 6.10
C TYR A 123 -23.81 -24.35 5.36
N CYS A 124 -23.33 -23.35 6.09
CA CYS A 124 -22.57 -22.22 5.56
C CYS A 124 -21.11 -22.27 6.04
N PHE A 125 -20.18 -21.97 5.15
CA PHE A 125 -18.76 -21.76 5.50
C PHE A 125 -18.51 -20.30 5.87
N PHE A 126 -17.81 -20.08 6.97
CA PHE A 126 -17.41 -18.76 7.45
C PHE A 126 -15.89 -18.70 7.55
N ALA A 127 -15.26 -17.90 6.67
CA ALA A 127 -13.85 -17.57 6.82
C ALA A 127 -13.64 -16.74 8.09
N CYS A 128 -12.80 -17.24 9.00
CA CYS A 128 -12.34 -16.50 10.17
C CYS A 128 -11.11 -15.68 9.80
N ASP A 129 -10.97 -14.50 10.41
CA ASP A 129 -9.78 -13.67 10.19
C ASP A 129 -8.62 -14.27 11.00
N VAL A 130 -7.45 -14.41 10.36
CA VAL A 130 -6.20 -14.83 11.03
C VAL A 130 -5.51 -13.59 11.60
N GLU A 131 -4.66 -13.80 12.61
CA GLU A 131 -3.84 -12.73 13.16
C GLU A 131 -2.86 -12.20 12.09
N SER A 132 -2.40 -10.97 12.28
CA SER A 132 -1.39 -10.42 11.38
C SER A 132 -0.02 -11.02 11.68
N GLU A 133 0.86 -10.99 10.69
CA GLU A 133 2.18 -11.60 10.79
C GLU A 133 3.27 -10.63 10.32
N GLU A 134 4.54 -11.00 10.52
CA GLU A 134 5.64 -10.20 10.01
C GLU A 134 5.55 -10.07 8.48
N PRO A 135 5.79 -8.87 7.90
CA PRO A 135 5.71 -8.69 6.46
C PRO A 135 6.71 -9.57 5.70
N ASP A 136 6.20 -10.42 4.81
CA ASP A 136 6.99 -11.21 3.87
C ASP A 136 6.54 -10.93 2.43
N HIS A 137 7.45 -10.34 1.65
CA HIS A 137 7.21 -10.06 0.24
C HIS A 137 7.03 -11.30 -0.66
N HIS A 138 7.45 -12.48 -0.21
CA HIS A 138 7.23 -13.73 -0.94
C HIS A 138 5.89 -14.39 -0.59
N ASP A 139 5.25 -13.97 0.50
CA ASP A 139 3.99 -14.55 0.93
C ASP A 139 2.81 -14.00 0.11
N ILE A 140 2.25 -14.85 -0.72
CA ILE A 140 1.07 -14.55 -1.55
C ILE A 140 -0.22 -14.37 -0.73
N TYR A 141 -0.27 -14.86 0.52
CA TYR A 141 -1.42 -14.67 1.41
C TYR A 141 -1.45 -13.27 2.02
N GLN A 142 -0.32 -12.56 2.06
CA GLN A 142 -0.24 -11.15 2.48
C GLN A 142 -0.53 -10.16 1.34
N GLN A 143 -0.73 -10.66 0.11
CA GLN A 143 -1.00 -9.83 -1.07
C GLN A 143 -2.49 -9.81 -1.42
N PHE A 144 -3.00 -8.60 -1.65
CA PHE A 144 -4.40 -8.37 -1.96
C PHE A 144 -4.55 -7.58 -3.26
N GLU A 145 -5.38 -8.08 -4.17
CA GLU A 145 -5.85 -7.32 -5.32
C GLU A 145 -7.04 -6.46 -4.89
N ILE A 146 -6.93 -5.15 -5.03
CA ILE A 146 -8.01 -4.21 -4.73
C ILE A 146 -8.81 -3.94 -5.99
N CYS A 147 -10.10 -4.27 -5.94
CA CYS A 147 -11.01 -4.16 -7.08
C CYS A 147 -12.05 -3.05 -6.83
N PRO A 148 -12.06 -1.96 -7.64
CA PRO A 148 -13.12 -0.96 -7.58
C PRO A 148 -14.46 -1.55 -8.03
N ARG A 149 -15.56 -1.00 -7.52
CA ARG A 149 -16.92 -1.44 -7.86
C ARG A 149 -17.61 -0.37 -8.71
N GLN A 150 -18.44 -0.80 -9.67
CA GLN A 150 -19.21 0.10 -10.54
C GLN A 150 -20.08 1.10 -9.78
N TRP A 151 -20.65 0.68 -8.64
CA TRP A 151 -21.55 1.49 -7.81
C TRP A 151 -20.84 2.17 -6.64
N GLY A 152 -19.52 2.36 -6.73
CA GLY A 152 -18.70 2.97 -5.70
C GLY A 152 -18.14 1.98 -4.66
N GLY A 153 -17.05 2.40 -4.04
CA GLY A 153 -16.29 1.62 -3.07
C GLY A 153 -15.47 0.50 -3.71
N PHE A 154 -14.86 -0.30 -2.84
CA PHE A 154 -13.91 -1.34 -3.21
C PHE A 154 -14.26 -2.68 -2.56
N HIS A 155 -13.58 -3.71 -3.03
CA HIS A 155 -13.42 -4.98 -2.33
C HIS A 155 -12.03 -5.53 -2.63
N ALA A 156 -11.52 -6.39 -1.76
CA ALA A 156 -10.25 -7.08 -1.99
C ALA A 156 -10.47 -8.55 -2.33
N LYS A 157 -9.57 -9.08 -3.15
CA LYS A 157 -9.37 -10.52 -3.36
C LYS A 157 -7.98 -10.90 -2.87
N SER A 158 -7.81 -12.14 -2.41
CA SER A 158 -6.47 -12.65 -2.15
C SER A 158 -5.78 -12.97 -3.47
N VAL A 159 -4.47 -12.76 -3.53
CA VAL A 159 -3.66 -13.25 -4.65
C VAL A 159 -3.53 -14.78 -4.58
N ALA A 160 -3.49 -15.37 -3.38
CA ALA A 160 -3.62 -16.80 -3.18
C ALA A 160 -5.03 -17.28 -3.59
N SER A 161 -5.10 -18.32 -4.41
CA SER A 161 -6.36 -18.81 -5.00
C SER A 161 -7.35 -19.38 -3.97
N ASP A 162 -6.82 -19.86 -2.84
CA ASP A 162 -7.52 -20.45 -1.70
C ASP A 162 -7.59 -19.50 -0.49
N GLY A 163 -7.01 -18.31 -0.61
CA GLY A 163 -6.99 -17.30 0.44
C GLY A 163 -8.27 -16.47 0.52
N PHE A 164 -8.72 -16.22 1.75
CA PHE A 164 -9.80 -15.32 2.09
C PHE A 164 -9.24 -14.07 2.77
N PRO A 165 -9.34 -12.87 2.16
CA PRO A 165 -8.84 -11.67 2.80
C PRO A 165 -9.51 -11.39 4.15
N PRO A 166 -8.86 -10.62 5.05
CA PRO A 166 -9.45 -10.14 6.28
C PRO A 166 -10.84 -9.54 6.07
N SER A 167 -11.73 -9.68 7.05
CA SER A 167 -13.15 -9.37 6.88
C SER A 167 -13.40 -7.94 6.42
N PHE A 168 -12.62 -6.97 6.91
CA PHE A 168 -12.75 -5.56 6.51
C PHE A 168 -12.35 -5.29 5.04
N LEU A 169 -11.50 -6.14 4.44
CA LEU A 169 -11.07 -6.04 3.04
C LEU A 169 -11.95 -6.88 2.10
N ARG A 170 -12.39 -8.08 2.49
CA ARG A 170 -13.22 -8.95 1.62
C ARG A 170 -14.67 -8.47 1.47
N ARG A 171 -15.19 -7.72 2.45
CA ARG A 171 -16.55 -7.14 2.38
C ARG A 171 -16.63 -6.22 1.16
N LYS A 172 -17.79 -6.21 0.48
CA LYS A 172 -17.96 -5.39 -0.73
C LYS A 172 -18.48 -4.00 -0.38
N GLY A 173 -17.92 -2.97 -1.02
CA GLY A 173 -18.40 -1.60 -0.94
C GLY A 173 -17.83 -0.80 0.24
N TRP A 174 -16.70 -1.19 0.80
CA TRP A 174 -15.98 -0.31 1.73
C TRP A 174 -15.38 0.87 0.97
N THR A 175 -15.27 2.01 1.63
CA THR A 175 -14.65 3.23 1.11
C THR A 175 -13.38 3.55 1.88
N VAL A 176 -12.55 4.43 1.33
CA VAL A 176 -11.30 4.85 1.96
C VAL A 176 -11.37 6.32 2.28
N GLN A 177 -11.05 6.66 3.53
CA GLN A 177 -10.85 8.02 3.95
C GLN A 177 -9.38 8.30 4.23
N THR A 178 -8.88 9.42 3.72
CA THR A 178 -7.56 9.95 4.02
C THR A 178 -7.63 10.92 5.20
N SER A 179 -6.53 11.03 5.92
CA SER A 179 -6.28 12.12 6.85
C SER A 179 -4.81 12.51 6.77
N ILE A 180 -4.54 13.78 7.01
CA ILE A 180 -3.17 14.30 7.02
C ILE A 180 -2.47 13.76 8.29
N PRO A 181 -1.35 13.03 8.17
CA PRO A 181 -0.56 12.62 9.31
C PRO A 181 0.10 13.85 9.96
N ARG A 182 0.14 13.91 11.29
CA ARG A 182 0.59 15.13 12.00
C ARG A 182 2.11 15.33 11.95
N ASN A 183 2.88 14.26 11.73
CA ASN A 183 4.35 14.29 11.83
C ASN A 183 5.04 13.45 10.73
N PHE A 184 4.38 13.24 9.59
CA PHE A 184 4.94 12.45 8.49
C PHE A 184 4.87 13.23 7.19
N ILE A 185 6.04 13.49 6.63
CA ILE A 185 6.21 14.05 5.30
C ILE A 185 6.93 12.99 4.48
N LEU A 186 6.29 12.56 3.39
CA LEU A 186 6.89 11.69 2.40
C LEU A 186 7.00 12.50 1.11
N ASP A 187 8.24 12.87 0.78
CA ASP A 187 8.57 13.70 -0.38
C ASP A 187 9.01 12.83 -1.57
N GLU A 188 9.17 13.49 -2.72
CA GLU A 188 9.61 12.84 -3.94
C GLU A 188 11.03 12.26 -3.83
N ALA A 189 11.12 10.95 -3.95
CA ALA A 189 12.33 10.17 -4.18
C ALA A 189 12.28 9.61 -5.62
N PRO A 190 12.92 10.26 -6.61
CA PRO A 190 12.77 9.91 -8.01
C PRO A 190 13.43 8.58 -8.41
N GLY A 191 14.23 8.00 -7.51
CA GLY A 191 14.96 6.75 -7.71
C GLY A 191 16.41 6.96 -8.12
N LEU A 192 17.03 5.90 -8.62
CA LEU A 192 18.35 5.96 -9.23
C LEU A 192 18.30 6.79 -10.53
N ASP A 193 19.18 7.77 -10.63
CA ASP A 193 19.39 8.55 -11.85
C ASP A 193 20.15 7.67 -12.86
N THR A 194 19.44 7.24 -13.90
CA THR A 194 19.97 6.38 -14.97
C THR A 194 21.08 7.06 -15.75
N ASP A 195 21.00 8.38 -15.94
CA ASP A 195 21.99 9.15 -16.70
C ASP A 195 23.29 9.28 -15.90
N LEU A 196 23.21 9.51 -14.59
CA LEU A 196 24.39 9.48 -13.71
C LEU A 196 25.00 8.07 -13.61
N ARG A 197 24.19 7.02 -13.63
CA ARG A 197 24.68 5.64 -13.61
C ARG A 197 25.34 5.22 -14.94
N ALA A 198 24.85 5.76 -16.05
CA ALA A 198 25.46 5.56 -17.37
C ALA A 198 26.80 6.29 -17.51
N ARG A 199 27.08 7.29 -16.67
CA ARG A 199 28.39 7.94 -16.62
C ARG A 199 29.39 7.00 -15.94
N LEU A 200 30.46 6.69 -16.67
CA LEU A 200 31.62 6.03 -16.08
C LEU A 200 32.22 6.97 -15.01
N PRO A 201 32.58 6.46 -13.82
CA PRO A 201 33.26 7.28 -12.83
C PRO A 201 34.60 7.77 -13.41
N GLU A 202 34.97 9.02 -13.13
CA GLU A 202 36.30 9.51 -13.45
C GLU A 202 37.32 8.74 -12.62
N PHE A 203 38.12 7.90 -13.26
CA PHE A 203 39.15 7.09 -12.61
C PHE A 203 40.40 7.93 -12.30
N ASN A 204 40.27 8.93 -11.42
CA ASN A 204 41.42 9.63 -10.81
C ASN A 204 41.72 9.02 -9.44
N PHE A 205 42.09 7.74 -9.41
CA PHE A 205 42.48 7.06 -8.16
C PHE A 205 43.99 7.01 -8.01
N SER A 206 44.53 7.78 -7.07
CA SER A 206 45.85 7.50 -6.50
C SER A 206 45.75 6.24 -5.64
N LEU A 207 46.24 5.11 -6.16
CA LEU A 207 46.26 3.83 -5.47
C LEU A 207 47.00 3.92 -4.13
N ARG A 208 46.26 3.87 -3.02
CA ARG A 208 46.79 3.48 -1.70
C ARG A 208 45.85 2.45 -1.10
N GLY A 209 46.27 1.20 -1.13
CA GLY A 209 45.45 0.07 -0.70
C GLY A 209 45.25 0.02 0.82
N SER A 210 44.05 -0.37 1.23
CA SER A 210 43.82 -1.62 1.98
C SER A 210 42.36 -1.78 2.39
N ASN A 211 41.86 -2.99 2.11
CA ASN A 211 40.89 -3.81 2.84
C ASN A 211 39.37 -3.53 2.76
N THR A 212 38.75 -4.53 2.14
CA THR A 212 37.39 -5.07 2.16
C THR A 212 36.60 -4.93 3.47
N SER A 213 35.32 -4.58 3.35
CA SER A 213 34.28 -5.11 4.23
C SER A 213 32.94 -5.24 3.50
N SER A 214 32.31 -6.38 3.74
CA SER A 214 31.08 -6.95 3.20
C SER A 214 29.82 -6.11 3.38
N GLY A 215 28.94 -6.17 2.38
CA GLY A 215 27.62 -5.54 2.33
C GLY A 215 26.68 -6.00 3.45
N LYS A 216 25.91 -5.04 3.97
CA LYS A 216 24.83 -5.24 4.94
C LYS A 216 23.48 -5.03 4.26
N ASP A 217 22.74 -6.12 4.19
CA ASP A 217 21.32 -6.31 4.54
C ASP A 217 20.33 -5.11 4.42
N ASN A 218 19.31 -5.28 3.58
CA ASN A 218 18.30 -4.28 3.20
C ASN A 218 17.02 -4.32 4.08
N SER A 219 17.06 -4.98 5.24
CA SER A 219 15.94 -5.07 6.19
C SER A 219 15.54 -3.74 6.87
N ARG A 220 16.29 -2.64 6.64
CA ARG A 220 16.12 -1.36 7.34
C ARG A 220 15.09 -0.39 6.76
N VAL A 221 14.62 -0.61 5.53
CA VAL A 221 13.75 0.36 4.82
C VAL A 221 12.31 0.29 5.32
N TRP A 222 11.79 -0.92 5.55
CA TRP A 222 10.46 -1.16 6.14
C TRP A 222 10.30 -0.51 7.50
N ASP A 223 11.38 -0.59 8.27
CA ASP A 223 11.45 -0.21 9.66
C ASP A 223 11.48 1.31 9.84
N ALA A 224 12.11 2.05 8.91
CA ALA A 224 12.08 3.50 8.87
C ALA A 224 10.70 4.05 8.45
N TRP A 225 10.03 3.40 7.51
CA TRP A 225 8.75 3.85 6.97
C TRP A 225 7.59 3.64 7.96
N LEU A 226 7.56 2.48 8.65
CA LEU A 226 6.57 2.19 9.70
C LEU A 226 6.75 3.01 10.97
N ARG A 227 7.95 3.57 11.21
CA ARG A 227 8.20 4.53 12.28
C ARG A 227 7.63 5.92 11.95
N GLY A 228 7.70 6.35 10.69
CA GLY A 228 7.19 7.65 10.24
C GLY A 228 5.67 7.76 10.21
N CYS A 229 4.94 6.74 9.74
CA CYS A 229 3.47 6.78 9.65
C CYS A 229 2.75 6.72 11.02
N ALA A 230 3.48 6.65 12.12
CA ALA A 230 2.98 6.23 13.43
C ALA A 230 2.87 7.32 14.50
N THR A 231 2.94 8.59 14.09
CA THR A 231 2.80 9.75 14.99
C THR A 231 1.76 10.73 14.50
#